data_AF-A0A1G0GZI5-F1
#
_entry.id   AF-A0A1G0GZI5-F1
#
_cell.length_a   1.000
_cell.length_b   1.000
_cell.length_c   1.000
_cell.angle_alpha   90.00
_cell.angle_beta   90.00
_cell.angle_gamma   90.00
#
_symmetry.space_group_name_H-M   'P 1'
#
loop_
_entity.id
_entity.type
_entity.pdbx_description
1 polymer ?
#
loop_
_entity_poly.entity_id
_entity_poly.type
_entity_poly.pdbx_seq_one_letter_code
_entity_poly.pdbx_strand_id
1 'polypeptide(L)'
;MKSKVNVLVLYVRHGKEKYQTALNRLRDFYASFSYHLHYDLCIIENNTELLFQNFERCSDHSVLSGDNSFREFSGWDKALRHFAYDLKNYDFVHFVTSAFEMFYDGYLRHFHVDHFINAKSKNMCIGHVDFYPEQCVFLNTPFRSWVRSCFFFIPTSILNLLTPLTYITDFSKIFGETFLTPFLADTPLCKQYQAYLLNWITGEGINGAQWHSRFELTSDNFDFFKRKAIMIMNEQHLSIRMRNMKIQIIDVGYSYTHQHVINYDSLPSMESQAIERKKIVMDP
;
A
#
# COMPACT_ATOMS: atom_id res chain seq x y z
N MET A 1 -12.41 25.67 -15.65
CA MET A 1 -12.42 24.25 -16.08
C MET A 1 -11.44 23.51 -15.16
N LYS A 2 -11.90 22.64 -14.24
CA LYS A 2 -10.98 21.91 -13.33
C LYS A 2 -10.05 21.05 -14.21
N SER A 3 -8.72 21.16 -14.04
CA SER A 3 -7.76 20.41 -14.86
C SER A 3 -7.96 18.90 -14.65
N LYS A 4 -7.99 18.12 -15.73
CA LYS A 4 -8.03 16.65 -15.66
C LYS A 4 -6.79 16.14 -14.90
N VAL A 5 -6.98 15.15 -14.04
CA VAL A 5 -5.88 14.49 -13.30
C VAL A 5 -5.46 13.24 -14.06
N ASN A 6 -4.18 13.11 -14.37
CA ASN A 6 -3.62 11.95 -15.09
C ASN A 6 -2.99 10.97 -14.10
N VAL A 7 -3.32 9.68 -14.19
CA VAL A 7 -2.85 8.65 -13.25
C VAL A 7 -2.21 7.48 -13.99
N LEU A 8 -1.00 7.10 -13.61
CA LEU A 8 -0.43 5.81 -13.99
C LEU A 8 -0.85 4.76 -12.96
N VAL A 9 -1.53 3.70 -13.39
CA VAL A 9 -2.02 2.64 -12.51
C VAL A 9 -1.09 1.44 -12.61
N LEU A 10 -0.45 1.10 -11.50
CA LEU A 10 0.42 -0.05 -11.36
C LEU A 10 -0.33 -1.15 -10.61
N TYR A 11 -1.08 -1.95 -11.37
CA TYR A 11 -1.89 -3.06 -10.87
C TYR A 11 -1.08 -4.35 -10.83
N VAL A 12 -0.69 -4.77 -9.63
CA VAL A 12 0.07 -6.02 -9.46
C VAL A 12 -0.83 -7.18 -9.09
N ARG A 13 -0.64 -8.32 -9.77
CA ARG A 13 -1.36 -9.57 -9.48
C ARG A 13 -0.39 -10.75 -9.48
N HIS A 14 -0.79 -11.84 -8.85
CA HIS A 14 -0.07 -13.11 -8.87
C HIS A 14 -0.94 -14.17 -9.52
N GLY A 15 -1.00 -14.16 -10.86
CA GLY A 15 -1.96 -14.93 -11.63
C GLY A 15 -3.37 -14.34 -11.62
N LYS A 16 -4.28 -15.00 -12.35
CA LYS A 16 -5.68 -14.56 -12.53
C LYS A 16 -6.69 -15.31 -11.65
N GLU A 17 -6.31 -16.45 -11.09
CA GLU A 17 -7.27 -17.41 -10.51
C GLU A 17 -7.92 -16.93 -9.21
N LYS A 18 -7.13 -16.33 -8.32
CA LYS A 18 -7.58 -15.99 -6.95
C LYS A 18 -8.48 -14.75 -6.89
N TYR A 19 -8.31 -13.79 -7.80
CA TYR A 19 -8.95 -12.47 -7.75
C TYR A 19 -9.51 -12.07 -9.12
N GLN A 20 -10.36 -12.93 -9.68
CA GLN A 20 -10.81 -12.83 -11.08
C GLN A 20 -11.55 -11.52 -11.40
N THR A 21 -12.26 -10.94 -10.43
CA THR A 21 -13.07 -9.73 -10.62
C THR A 21 -12.32 -8.43 -10.34
N ALA A 22 -11.16 -8.50 -9.67
CA ALA A 22 -10.47 -7.32 -9.13
C ALA A 22 -10.13 -6.29 -10.22
N LEU A 23 -9.73 -6.73 -11.41
CA LEU A 23 -9.42 -5.82 -12.51
C LEU A 23 -10.65 -5.06 -13.00
N ASN A 24 -11.80 -5.73 -13.12
CA ASN A 24 -13.05 -5.09 -13.53
C ASN A 24 -13.53 -4.10 -12.46
N ARG A 25 -13.37 -4.46 -11.18
CA ARG A 25 -13.68 -3.57 -10.05
C ARG A 25 -12.80 -2.33 -10.02
N LEU A 26 -11.52 -2.47 -10.35
CA LEU A 26 -10.62 -1.32 -10.51
C LEU A 26 -11.07 -0.42 -11.68
N ARG A 27 -11.53 -0.99 -12.80
CA ARG A 27 -12.09 -0.22 -13.90
C ARG A 27 -13.38 0.51 -13.50
N ASP A 28 -14.27 -0.16 -12.75
CA ASP A 28 -15.49 0.45 -12.20
C ASP A 28 -15.16 1.64 -11.28
N PHE A 29 -14.12 1.50 -10.44
CA PHE A 29 -13.62 2.59 -9.61
C PHE A 29 -13.20 3.80 -10.46
N TYR A 30 -12.47 3.62 -11.55
CA TYR A 30 -12.11 4.76 -12.41
C TYR A 30 -13.29 5.31 -13.20
N ALA A 31 -14.23 4.44 -13.61
CA ALA A 31 -15.42 4.85 -14.33
C ALA A 31 -16.31 5.78 -13.49
N SER A 32 -16.29 5.71 -12.15
CA SER A 32 -17.03 6.65 -11.30
C SER A 32 -16.46 8.08 -11.30
N PHE A 33 -15.30 8.31 -11.90
CA PHE A 33 -14.66 9.64 -12.01
C PHE A 33 -14.62 10.19 -13.44
N SER A 34 -15.50 9.69 -14.32
CA SER A 34 -15.41 9.61 -15.80
C SER A 34 -14.93 10.85 -16.58
N TYR A 35 -14.92 12.05 -15.98
CA TYR A 35 -14.46 13.30 -16.60
C TYR A 35 -13.32 14.00 -15.86
N HIS A 36 -13.00 13.57 -14.64
CA HIS A 36 -12.02 14.21 -13.77
C HIS A 36 -10.68 13.48 -13.73
N LEU A 37 -10.70 12.15 -13.90
CA LEU A 37 -9.50 11.33 -13.95
C LEU A 37 -9.32 10.69 -15.33
N HIS A 38 -8.11 10.80 -15.85
CA HIS A 38 -7.58 9.95 -16.91
C HIS A 38 -6.64 8.95 -16.28
N TYR A 39 -6.62 7.71 -16.77
CA TYR A 39 -5.67 6.73 -16.28
C TYR A 39 -5.11 5.87 -17.42
N ASP A 40 -3.82 5.56 -17.30
CA ASP A 40 -3.16 4.52 -18.08
C ASP A 40 -2.89 3.33 -17.16
N LEU A 41 -3.22 2.12 -17.62
CA LEU A 41 -3.12 0.91 -16.82
C LEU A 41 -1.92 0.07 -17.23
N CYS A 42 -1.06 -0.26 -16.26
CA CYS A 42 -0.05 -1.30 -16.36
C CYS A 42 -0.38 -2.45 -15.41
N ILE A 43 -0.60 -3.63 -15.97
CA ILE A 43 -0.73 -4.89 -15.23
C ILE A 43 0.67 -5.48 -15.01
N ILE A 44 1.04 -5.67 -13.76
CA ILE A 44 2.30 -6.29 -13.37
C ILE A 44 2.01 -7.74 -12.99
N GLU A 45 2.46 -8.68 -13.82
CA GLU A 45 2.25 -10.12 -13.59
C GLU A 45 3.39 -10.68 -12.74
N ASN A 46 3.16 -10.80 -11.44
CA ASN A 46 4.14 -11.32 -10.48
C ASN A 46 4.16 -12.86 -10.39
N ASN A 47 3.36 -13.59 -11.18
CA ASN A 47 3.54 -15.03 -11.29
C ASN A 47 4.80 -15.36 -12.11
N THR A 48 5.84 -15.84 -11.44
CA THR A 48 7.14 -16.18 -12.04
C THR A 48 7.09 -17.38 -12.99
N GLU A 49 6.01 -18.16 -12.98
CA GLU A 49 5.81 -19.29 -13.91
C GLU A 49 5.37 -18.82 -15.31
N LEU A 50 4.84 -17.60 -15.41
CA LEU A 50 4.47 -16.99 -16.69
C LEU A 50 5.71 -16.33 -17.30
N LEU A 51 6.45 -17.12 -18.08
CA LEU A 51 7.65 -16.69 -18.81
C LEU A 51 7.28 -15.82 -20.03
N PHE A 52 6.82 -14.58 -19.83
CA PHE A 52 6.88 -13.58 -20.90
C PHE A 52 7.97 -12.56 -20.59
N GLN A 53 8.87 -12.40 -21.56
CA GLN A 53 9.96 -11.47 -21.45
C GLN A 53 9.44 -10.08 -21.81
N ASN A 54 9.70 -9.13 -20.91
CA ASN A 54 9.73 -7.70 -21.18
C ASN A 54 8.42 -6.95 -20.94
N PHE A 55 7.56 -6.78 -21.93
CA PHE A 55 6.44 -5.83 -21.86
C PHE A 55 5.54 -6.01 -23.08
N GLU A 56 4.22 -5.91 -22.90
CA GLU A 56 3.24 -5.96 -23.97
C GLU A 56 2.29 -4.77 -23.87
N ARG A 57 2.04 -4.09 -24.99
CA ARG A 57 1.03 -3.02 -25.07
C ARG A 57 -0.23 -3.57 -25.72
N CYS A 58 -1.32 -3.59 -24.96
CA CYS A 58 -2.66 -3.91 -25.45
C CYS A 58 -3.40 -2.61 -25.84
N SER A 59 -4.63 -2.75 -26.35
CA SER A 59 -5.46 -1.62 -26.77
C SER A 59 -5.84 -0.67 -25.62
N ASP A 60 -6.06 -1.21 -24.42
CA ASP A 60 -6.60 -0.48 -23.26
C ASP A 60 -5.72 -0.57 -22.00
N HIS A 61 -4.60 -1.29 -22.07
CA HIS A 61 -3.64 -1.44 -20.98
C HIS A 61 -2.28 -1.91 -21.49
N SER A 62 -1.30 -1.97 -20.60
CA SER A 62 -0.02 -2.64 -20.81
C SER A 62 0.15 -3.77 -19.81
N VAL A 63 1.00 -4.73 -20.15
CA VAL A 63 1.36 -5.86 -19.29
C VAL A 63 2.87 -5.91 -19.16
N LEU A 64 3.37 -5.89 -17.93
CA LEU A 64 4.77 -5.98 -17.58
C LEU A 64 4.99 -7.26 -16.78
N SER A 65 6.05 -8.02 -17.10
CA SER A 65 6.44 -9.13 -16.24
C SER A 65 6.90 -8.59 -14.90
N GLY A 66 6.47 -9.21 -13.83
CA GLY A 66 6.72 -8.75 -12.49
C GLY A 66 8.12 -9.05 -11.96
N ASP A 67 8.29 -8.73 -10.68
CA ASP A 67 9.38 -9.19 -9.83
C ASP A 67 8.75 -9.50 -8.47
N ASN A 68 8.80 -10.77 -8.05
CA ASN A 68 8.14 -11.25 -6.84
C ASN A 68 9.15 -11.48 -5.69
N SER A 69 10.40 -11.05 -5.82
CA SER A 69 11.43 -11.17 -4.77
C SER A 69 10.98 -10.56 -3.44
N PHE A 70 10.30 -9.42 -3.51
CA PHE A 70 9.69 -8.69 -2.38
C PHE A 70 8.20 -8.42 -2.64
N ARG A 71 7.52 -9.40 -3.24
CA ARG A 71 6.07 -9.36 -3.53
C ARG A 71 5.69 -8.14 -4.38
N GLU A 72 4.64 -7.42 -4.03
CA GLU A 72 4.15 -6.25 -4.76
C GLU A 72 5.19 -5.14 -4.91
N PHE A 73 6.03 -4.91 -3.89
CA PHE A 73 6.98 -3.79 -3.85
C PHE A 73 8.07 -3.91 -4.92
N SER A 74 8.64 -5.10 -5.10
CA SER A 74 9.63 -5.34 -6.16
C SER A 74 9.01 -5.24 -7.55
N GLY A 75 7.76 -5.69 -7.71
CA GLY A 75 7.01 -5.57 -8.96
C GLY A 75 6.75 -4.11 -9.33
N TRP A 76 6.34 -3.29 -8.35
CA TRP A 76 6.19 -1.86 -8.52
C TRP A 76 7.52 -1.16 -8.81
N ASP A 77 8.60 -1.48 -8.10
CA ASP A 77 9.93 -0.91 -8.38
C ASP A 77 10.39 -1.21 -9.81
N LYS A 78 10.11 -2.42 -10.32
CA LYS A 78 10.39 -2.78 -11.72
C LYS A 78 9.56 -1.94 -12.68
N ALA A 79 8.26 -1.76 -12.42
CA ALA A 79 7.40 -0.92 -13.26
C ALA A 79 7.81 0.56 -13.23
N LEU A 80 8.16 1.10 -12.07
CA LEU A 80 8.64 2.48 -11.95
C LEU A 80 9.90 2.73 -12.76
N ARG A 81 10.84 1.77 -12.77
CA ARG A 81 12.01 1.85 -13.65
C ARG A 81 11.63 1.82 -15.13
N HIS A 82 10.66 0.98 -15.51
CA HIS A 82 10.18 0.90 -16.89
C HIS A 82 9.56 2.21 -17.37
N PHE A 83 8.71 2.85 -16.55
CA PHE A 83 8.01 4.10 -16.90
C PHE A 83 8.76 5.38 -16.52
N ALA A 84 10.03 5.31 -16.09
CA ALA A 84 10.75 6.43 -15.50
C ALA A 84 10.70 7.73 -16.34
N TYR A 85 10.79 7.61 -17.66
CA TYR A 85 10.73 8.76 -18.58
C TYR A 85 9.31 9.31 -18.80
N ASP A 86 8.29 8.46 -18.62
CA ASP A 86 6.89 8.79 -18.83
C ASP A 86 6.20 9.31 -17.56
N LEU A 87 6.80 9.11 -16.38
CA LEU A 87 6.23 9.56 -15.09
C LEU A 87 5.86 11.05 -15.07
N LYS A 88 6.58 11.89 -15.83
CA LYS A 88 6.30 13.33 -15.97
C LYS A 88 4.94 13.65 -16.63
N ASN A 89 4.33 12.69 -17.32
CA ASN A 89 3.04 12.84 -17.98
C ASN A 89 1.85 12.60 -17.03
N TYR A 90 2.13 12.10 -15.83
CA TYR A 90 1.14 11.76 -14.82
C TYR A 90 1.25 12.68 -13.62
N ASP A 91 0.12 12.92 -12.97
CA ASP A 91 0.05 13.63 -11.68
C ASP A 91 0.27 12.67 -10.52
N PHE A 92 -0.20 11.43 -10.66
CA PHE A 92 -0.09 10.38 -9.65
C PHE A 92 0.36 9.06 -10.24
N VAL A 93 0.99 8.25 -9.39
CA VAL A 93 1.05 6.80 -9.56
C VAL A 93 0.10 6.17 -8.54
N HIS A 94 -0.82 5.34 -9.02
CA HIS A 94 -1.70 4.50 -8.21
C HIS A 94 -1.08 3.11 -8.07
N PHE A 95 -0.73 2.74 -6.85
CA PHE A 95 -0.27 1.42 -6.49
C PHE A 95 -1.44 0.60 -5.98
N VAL A 96 -1.72 -0.51 -6.66
CA VAL A 96 -2.86 -1.36 -6.33
C VAL A 96 -2.51 -2.83 -6.52
N THR A 97 -2.90 -3.66 -5.57
CA THR A 97 -2.74 -5.11 -5.64
C THR A 97 -4.05 -5.76 -6.04
N SER A 98 -4.03 -6.94 -6.65
CA SER A 98 -5.25 -7.70 -6.97
C SER A 98 -6.09 -8.10 -5.75
N ALA A 99 -5.54 -7.99 -4.53
CA ALA A 99 -6.22 -8.34 -3.28
C ALA A 99 -6.91 -7.14 -2.60
N PHE A 100 -7.01 -5.98 -3.27
CA PHE A 100 -7.47 -4.72 -2.65
C PHE A 100 -8.89 -4.75 -2.05
N GLU A 101 -9.74 -5.68 -2.47
CA GLU A 101 -11.11 -5.88 -1.97
C GLU A 101 -11.19 -6.84 -0.77
N MET A 102 -10.12 -7.53 -0.41
CA MET A 102 -10.18 -8.64 0.55
C MET A 102 -10.31 -8.24 2.03
N PHE A 103 -10.11 -6.95 2.34
CA PHE A 103 -10.06 -6.50 3.73
C PHE A 103 -10.70 -5.13 3.87
N TYR A 104 -11.90 -5.07 4.45
CA TYR A 104 -12.74 -3.86 4.58
C TYR A 104 -12.62 -2.95 3.35
N ASP A 105 -13.37 -3.20 2.30
CA ASP A 105 -13.31 -2.47 1.03
C ASP A 105 -14.21 -1.23 1.01
N GLY A 106 -14.98 -0.99 2.07
CA GLY A 106 -15.90 0.14 2.18
C GLY A 106 -15.23 1.50 1.93
N TYR A 107 -13.93 1.62 2.25
CA TYR A 107 -13.15 2.84 2.00
C TYR A 107 -13.01 3.19 0.51
N LEU A 108 -13.16 2.23 -0.41
CA LEU A 108 -13.07 2.50 -1.85
C LEU A 108 -14.16 3.48 -2.32
N ARG A 109 -15.32 3.47 -1.66
CA ARG A 109 -16.44 4.37 -1.95
C ARG A 109 -16.23 5.78 -1.38
N HIS A 110 -15.19 5.97 -0.57
CA HIS A 110 -14.91 7.23 0.10
C HIS A 110 -14.00 8.14 -0.72
N PHE A 111 -13.38 7.63 -1.78
CA PHE A 111 -12.60 8.46 -2.71
C PHE A 111 -13.50 9.47 -3.43
N HIS A 112 -13.07 10.72 -3.45
CA HIS A 112 -13.77 11.82 -4.11
C HIS A 112 -12.80 12.60 -5.00
N VAL A 113 -13.31 13.23 -6.07
CA VAL A 113 -12.49 13.99 -7.01
C VAL A 113 -11.66 15.07 -6.32
N ASP A 114 -12.19 15.69 -5.27
CA ASP A 114 -11.48 16.76 -4.56
C ASP A 114 -10.24 16.25 -3.81
N HIS A 115 -10.15 14.95 -3.48
CA HIS A 115 -8.91 14.37 -2.94
C HIS A 115 -7.78 14.53 -3.94
N PHE A 116 -8.02 14.17 -5.20
CA PHE A 116 -7.03 14.22 -6.26
C PHE A 116 -6.63 15.66 -6.60
N ILE A 117 -7.59 16.58 -6.64
CA ILE A 117 -7.34 18.00 -6.93
C ILE A 117 -6.46 18.63 -5.84
N ASN A 118 -6.80 18.41 -4.57
CA ASN A 118 -6.05 18.99 -3.44
C ASN A 118 -4.69 18.30 -3.25
N ALA A 119 -4.64 16.98 -3.39
CA ALA A 119 -3.40 16.23 -3.31
C ALA A 119 -2.40 16.65 -4.38
N LYS A 120 -2.87 16.91 -5.62
CA LYS A 120 -2.03 17.35 -6.73
C LYS A 120 -1.39 18.71 -6.45
N SER A 121 -2.16 19.66 -5.93
CA SER A 121 -1.65 21.02 -5.66
C SER A 121 -0.73 21.10 -4.44
N LYS A 122 -0.82 20.13 -3.52
CA LYS A 122 -0.10 20.12 -2.24
C LYS A 122 0.91 18.98 -2.08
N ASN A 123 1.12 18.16 -3.13
CA ASN A 123 1.97 16.97 -3.09
C ASN A 123 1.61 16.00 -1.94
N MET A 124 0.32 15.70 -1.77
CA MET A 124 -0.15 14.79 -0.74
C MET A 124 -0.39 13.39 -1.31
N CYS A 125 -0.13 12.35 -0.52
CA CYS A 125 -0.55 10.99 -0.85
C CYS A 125 -2.03 10.79 -0.51
N ILE A 126 -2.67 9.80 -1.12
CA ILE A 126 -4.08 9.45 -0.87
C ILE A 126 -4.16 7.94 -0.60
N GLY A 127 -4.90 7.53 0.42
CA GLY A 127 -5.14 6.10 0.65
C GLY A 127 -5.97 5.83 1.89
N HIS A 128 -6.08 4.55 2.25
CA HIS A 128 -6.60 4.14 3.54
C HIS A 128 -5.48 4.07 4.57
N VAL A 129 -5.74 4.56 5.79
CA VAL A 129 -4.75 4.54 6.86
C VAL A 129 -5.12 3.51 7.92
N ASP A 130 -4.22 2.56 8.13
CA ASP A 130 -4.28 1.61 9.24
C ASP A 130 -3.43 2.10 10.41
N PHE A 131 -3.68 1.55 11.59
CA PHE A 131 -2.89 1.83 12.78
C PHE A 131 -2.90 0.69 13.81
N TYR A 132 -1.83 0.62 14.59
CA TYR A 132 -1.69 -0.26 15.73
C TYR A 132 -2.33 0.31 17.00
N PRO A 133 -2.78 -0.54 17.94
CA PRO A 133 -3.27 -0.10 19.24
C PRO A 133 -2.25 0.75 19.99
N GLU A 134 -0.97 0.36 19.95
CA GLU A 134 0.13 1.04 20.63
C GLU A 134 1.25 1.40 19.65
N GLN A 135 2.11 2.34 20.08
CA GLN A 135 3.27 2.76 19.29
C GLN A 135 4.29 1.63 19.19
N CYS A 136 4.80 1.42 17.98
CA CYS A 136 5.90 0.54 17.67
C CYS A 136 7.17 1.34 17.38
N VAL A 137 8.32 0.67 17.43
CA VAL A 137 9.60 1.22 17.00
C VAL A 137 10.21 0.28 15.98
N PHE A 138 10.64 0.84 14.86
CA PHE A 138 11.34 0.14 13.79
C PHE A 138 12.48 0.99 13.26
N LEU A 139 13.70 0.43 13.20
CA LEU A 139 14.92 1.18 12.84
C LEU A 139 15.06 2.48 13.65
N ASN A 140 14.86 2.37 14.97
CA ASN A 140 14.88 3.49 15.92
C ASN A 140 13.86 4.61 15.62
N THR A 141 12.88 4.37 14.75
CA THR A 141 11.85 5.33 14.40
C THR A 141 10.51 4.90 14.98
N PRO A 142 9.86 5.73 15.82
CA PRO A 142 8.53 5.42 16.33
C PRO A 142 7.49 5.55 15.21
N PHE A 143 6.52 4.64 15.20
CA PHE A 143 5.36 4.72 14.33
C PHE A 143 4.17 3.99 14.95
N ARG A 144 2.97 4.39 14.54
CA ARG A 144 1.73 3.72 14.92
C ARG A 144 0.76 3.56 13.76
N SER A 145 0.82 4.45 12.77
CA SER A 145 -0.01 4.43 11.58
C SER A 145 0.79 4.27 10.29
N TRP A 146 0.13 3.74 9.26
CA TRP A 146 0.65 3.58 7.91
C TRP A 146 -0.47 3.62 6.86
N VAL A 147 -0.13 3.98 5.62
CA VAL A 147 -1.03 3.82 4.48
C VAL A 147 -1.02 2.37 4.01
N ARG A 148 -2.20 1.80 3.78
CA ARG A 148 -2.35 0.43 3.30
C ARG A 148 -1.88 0.32 1.85
N SER A 149 -0.94 -0.57 1.57
CA SER A 149 -0.30 -0.69 0.26
C SER A 149 -1.20 -1.34 -0.81
N CYS A 150 -2.33 -1.93 -0.44
CA CYS A 150 -3.20 -2.57 -1.42
C CYS A 150 -3.92 -1.59 -2.36
N PHE A 151 -4.03 -0.30 -2.00
CA PHE A 151 -4.71 0.74 -2.78
C PHE A 151 -4.32 2.15 -2.31
N PHE A 152 -3.33 2.78 -2.95
CA PHE A 152 -2.88 4.13 -2.57
C PHE A 152 -2.22 4.90 -3.73
N PHE A 153 -2.22 6.23 -3.62
CA PHE A 153 -1.72 7.14 -4.65
C PHE A 153 -0.56 7.97 -4.12
N ILE A 154 0.51 8.08 -4.90
CA ILE A 154 1.64 8.99 -4.64
C ILE A 154 1.72 10.01 -5.79
N PRO A 155 1.85 11.32 -5.51
CA PRO A 155 2.17 12.32 -6.52
C PRO A 155 3.50 12.00 -7.23
N THR A 156 3.52 12.08 -8.56
CA THR A 156 4.75 11.79 -9.34
C THR A 156 5.89 12.74 -8.99
N SER A 157 5.57 13.97 -8.58
CA SER A 157 6.50 15.02 -8.14
C SER A 157 7.37 14.64 -6.93
N ILE A 158 6.91 13.72 -6.07
CA ILE A 158 7.63 13.29 -4.86
C ILE A 158 8.06 11.82 -4.92
N LEU A 159 7.72 11.11 -5.99
CA LEU A 159 7.92 9.68 -6.06
C LEU A 159 9.40 9.28 -6.06
N ASN A 160 10.26 10.08 -6.69
CA ASN A 160 11.71 9.87 -6.71
C ASN A 160 12.35 9.89 -5.30
N LEU A 161 11.77 10.64 -4.35
CA LEU A 161 12.22 10.66 -2.95
C LEU A 161 11.90 9.35 -2.23
N LEU A 162 10.88 8.63 -2.70
CA LEU A 162 10.36 7.42 -2.06
C LEU A 162 10.85 6.14 -2.74
N THR A 163 11.43 6.23 -3.95
CA THR A 163 12.03 5.08 -4.63
C THR A 163 13.45 4.77 -4.12
N PRO A 164 13.84 3.48 -4.02
CA PRO A 164 13.02 2.31 -4.24
C PRO A 164 11.95 2.14 -3.14
N LEU A 165 10.80 1.60 -3.51
CA LEU A 165 9.72 1.27 -2.58
C LEU A 165 10.14 0.09 -1.68
N THR A 166 10.89 -0.86 -2.23
CA THR A 166 11.55 -1.93 -1.48
C THR A 166 12.76 -1.36 -0.75
N TYR A 167 12.67 -1.29 0.58
CA TYR A 167 13.77 -0.83 1.42
C TYR A 167 14.44 -1.99 2.18
N ILE A 168 13.62 -2.88 2.73
CA ILE A 168 14.08 -3.98 3.57
C ILE A 168 14.24 -5.20 2.67
N THR A 169 15.51 -5.53 2.40
CA THR A 169 15.87 -6.63 1.50
C THR A 169 16.64 -7.74 2.20
N ASP A 170 17.26 -7.43 3.34
CA ASP A 170 18.14 -8.31 4.08
C ASP A 170 17.41 -8.99 5.24
N PHE A 171 17.03 -10.25 5.03
CA PHE A 171 16.30 -11.06 6.01
C PHE A 171 17.17 -11.42 7.22
N SER A 172 18.49 -11.55 7.03
CA SER A 172 19.39 -12.04 8.08
C SER A 172 19.68 -10.99 9.16
N LYS A 173 19.16 -9.77 9.02
CA LYS A 173 19.22 -8.74 10.08
C LYS A 173 17.98 -8.70 10.96
N ILE A 174 16.96 -9.49 10.63
CA ILE A 174 15.65 -9.42 11.27
C ILE A 174 15.25 -10.75 11.89
N PHE A 175 15.37 -11.83 11.13
CA PHE A 175 14.82 -13.13 11.50
C PHE A 175 15.90 -14.07 12.04
N GLY A 176 15.50 -14.87 13.04
CA GLY A 176 16.31 -15.97 13.52
C GLY A 176 16.30 -17.16 12.56
N GLU A 177 17.03 -18.21 12.94
CA GLU A 177 17.17 -19.42 12.12
C GLU A 177 15.95 -20.36 12.21
N THR A 178 15.14 -20.25 13.27
CA THR A 178 14.05 -21.19 13.54
C THR A 178 12.72 -20.48 13.81
N PHE A 179 11.62 -21.18 13.56
CA PHE A 179 10.28 -20.66 13.84
C PHE A 179 9.99 -20.48 15.34
N LEU A 180 10.71 -21.18 16.22
CA LEU A 180 10.62 -21.05 17.69
C LEU A 180 11.23 -19.73 18.18
N THR A 181 12.22 -19.22 17.45
CA THR A 181 12.88 -17.94 17.69
C THR A 181 12.82 -17.09 16.41
N PRO A 182 11.61 -16.65 16.00
CA PRO A 182 11.38 -16.13 14.66
C PRO A 182 12.16 -14.84 14.37
N PHE A 183 12.56 -14.10 15.40
CA PHE A 183 13.34 -12.87 15.29
C PHE A 183 14.69 -12.99 15.99
N LEU A 184 15.69 -12.27 15.49
CA LEU A 184 16.98 -12.12 16.17
C LEU A 184 16.83 -11.37 17.51
N ALA A 185 17.75 -11.64 18.44
CA ALA A 185 17.77 -10.97 19.74
C ALA A 185 18.01 -9.46 19.61
N ASP A 186 18.85 -9.05 18.65
CA ASP A 186 19.25 -7.67 18.33
C ASP A 186 18.52 -7.09 17.11
N THR A 187 17.41 -7.71 16.71
CA THR A 187 16.58 -7.25 15.59
C THR A 187 16.17 -5.78 15.78
N PRO A 188 16.07 -4.97 14.69
CA PRO A 188 15.68 -3.56 14.78
C PRO A 188 14.19 -3.34 15.09
N LEU A 189 13.47 -4.39 15.48
CA LEU A 189 12.05 -4.38 15.85
C LEU A 189 11.90 -4.36 17.37
N CYS A 190 11.10 -3.44 17.91
CA CYS A 190 10.70 -3.56 19.31
C CYS A 190 9.84 -4.82 19.55
N LYS A 191 9.77 -5.30 20.79
CA LYS A 191 9.01 -6.50 21.16
C LYS A 191 7.52 -6.40 20.80
N GLN A 192 6.94 -5.21 20.94
CA GLN A 192 5.55 -4.97 20.57
C GLN A 192 5.31 -5.19 19.07
N TYR A 193 6.23 -4.71 18.23
CA TYR A 193 6.11 -4.87 16.78
C TYR A 193 6.30 -6.33 16.35
N GLN A 194 7.24 -7.05 16.97
CA GLN A 194 7.41 -8.50 16.78
C GLN A 194 6.09 -9.25 17.10
N ALA A 195 5.46 -8.92 18.22
CA ALA A 195 4.18 -9.52 18.63
C ALA A 195 3.05 -9.19 17.63
N TYR A 196 2.98 -7.96 17.12
CA TYR A 196 2.00 -7.61 16.09
C TYR A 196 2.23 -8.35 14.77
N LEU A 197 3.47 -8.50 14.31
CA LEU A 197 3.75 -9.28 13.10
C LEU A 197 3.34 -10.75 13.26
N LEU A 198 3.67 -11.37 14.40
CA LEU A 198 3.25 -12.74 14.71
C LEU A 198 1.72 -12.85 14.76
N ASN A 199 1.06 -12.03 15.59
CA ASN A 199 -0.39 -12.11 15.77
C ASN A 199 -1.16 -11.81 14.49
N TRP A 200 -0.66 -10.91 13.64
CA TRP A 200 -1.30 -10.59 12.37
C TRP A 200 -1.20 -11.74 11.35
N ILE A 201 -0.02 -12.34 11.22
CA ILE A 201 0.26 -13.35 10.19
C ILE A 201 -0.19 -14.74 10.62
N THR A 202 0.01 -15.10 11.89
CA THR A 202 -0.14 -16.48 12.39
C THR A 202 -1.11 -16.60 13.56
N GLY A 203 -1.46 -15.50 14.22
CA GLY A 203 -2.31 -15.50 15.42
C GLY A 203 -3.73 -14.99 15.18
N GLU A 204 -4.35 -14.50 16.26
CA GLU A 204 -5.76 -14.06 16.28
C GLU A 204 -6.00 -12.70 15.62
N GLY A 205 -4.96 -11.96 15.26
CA GLY A 205 -5.04 -10.65 14.63
C GLY A 205 -4.86 -9.50 15.58
N ILE A 206 -5.28 -8.32 15.13
CA ILE A 206 -5.07 -7.06 15.83
C ILE A 206 -6.33 -6.22 15.69
N ASN A 207 -6.79 -5.60 16.78
CA ASN A 207 -7.97 -4.72 16.77
C ASN A 207 -9.25 -5.37 16.21
N GLY A 208 -9.47 -6.67 16.48
CA GLY A 208 -10.62 -7.42 15.96
C GLY A 208 -10.53 -7.73 14.45
N ALA A 209 -9.42 -7.37 13.82
CA ALA A 209 -9.19 -7.46 12.39
C ALA A 209 -8.26 -8.63 12.09
N GLN A 210 -8.56 -9.39 11.04
CA GLN A 210 -7.92 -10.68 10.77
C GLN A 210 -7.41 -10.85 9.34
N TRP A 211 -6.13 -11.18 9.16
CA TRP A 211 -5.62 -11.51 7.83
C TRP A 211 -6.24 -12.80 7.28
N HIS A 212 -6.74 -12.75 6.04
CA HIS A 212 -7.52 -13.82 5.41
C HIS A 212 -6.72 -15.09 5.03
N SER A 213 -5.39 -15.10 5.22
CA SER A 213 -4.52 -16.21 4.83
C SER A 213 -3.57 -16.63 5.96
N ARG A 214 -4.09 -16.63 7.18
CA ARG A 214 -3.38 -17.12 8.37
C ARG A 214 -3.02 -18.58 8.27
N PHE A 215 -1.99 -18.93 9.02
CA PHE A 215 -1.49 -20.29 9.17
C PHE A 215 -0.82 -20.42 10.54
N GLU A 216 -0.79 -21.63 11.07
CA GLU A 216 0.05 -21.95 12.22
C GLU A 216 1.52 -21.94 11.80
N LEU A 217 2.38 -21.26 12.56
CA LEU A 217 3.78 -21.14 12.22
C LEU A 217 4.51 -22.47 12.48
N THR A 218 5.09 -23.05 11.44
CA THR A 218 5.87 -24.30 11.49
C THR A 218 7.21 -24.11 10.77
N SER A 219 8.08 -25.12 10.83
CA SER A 219 9.31 -25.15 10.01
C SER A 219 9.03 -24.94 8.52
N ASP A 220 7.97 -25.58 8.02
CA ASP A 220 7.69 -25.70 6.59
C ASP A 220 7.20 -24.38 5.97
N ASN A 221 6.59 -23.52 6.78
CA ASN A 221 6.06 -22.23 6.34
C ASN A 221 6.82 -21.02 6.91
N PHE A 222 7.94 -21.24 7.62
CA PHE A 222 8.72 -20.15 8.22
C PHE A 222 9.27 -19.17 7.17
N ASP A 223 9.71 -19.66 6.00
CA ASP A 223 10.14 -18.79 4.90
C ASP A 223 8.99 -17.94 4.35
N PHE A 224 7.78 -18.50 4.31
CA PHE A 224 6.60 -17.75 3.90
C PHE A 224 6.25 -16.65 4.93
N PHE A 225 6.33 -16.97 6.22
CA PHE A 225 6.22 -15.98 7.30
C PHE A 225 7.22 -14.84 7.13
N LYS A 226 8.52 -15.14 6.97
CA LYS A 226 9.56 -14.11 6.83
C LYS A 226 9.27 -13.20 5.63
N ARG A 227 8.91 -13.77 4.48
CA ARG A 227 8.57 -12.99 3.27
C ARG A 227 7.35 -12.10 3.49
N LYS A 228 6.31 -12.59 4.18
CA LYS A 228 5.11 -11.80 4.49
C LYS A 228 5.40 -10.70 5.50
N ALA A 229 6.22 -10.98 6.52
CA ALA A 229 6.65 -9.99 7.49
C ALA A 229 7.45 -8.86 6.82
N ILE A 230 8.40 -9.17 5.94
CA ILE A 230 9.16 -8.16 5.16
C ILE A 230 8.26 -7.29 4.30
N MET A 231 7.25 -7.88 3.66
CA MET A 231 6.25 -7.14 2.88
C MET A 231 5.50 -6.11 3.74
N ILE A 232 5.02 -6.52 4.91
CA ILE A 232 4.36 -5.62 5.89
C ILE A 232 5.33 -4.53 6.37
N MET A 233 6.58 -4.91 6.67
CA MET A 233 7.58 -3.97 7.13
C MET A 233 7.92 -2.93 6.04
N ASN A 234 7.97 -3.31 4.76
CA ASN A 234 8.17 -2.37 3.65
C ASN A 234 6.99 -1.41 3.49
N GLU A 235 5.74 -1.87 3.63
CA GLU A 235 4.54 -1.02 3.66
C GLU A 235 4.62 0.04 4.77
N GLN A 236 4.96 -0.38 5.99
CA GLN A 236 5.05 0.53 7.14
C GLN A 236 6.26 1.47 7.01
N HIS A 237 7.39 0.98 6.51
CA HIS A 237 8.57 1.79 6.26
C HIS A 237 8.34 2.86 5.19
N LEU A 238 7.56 2.57 4.15
CA LEU A 238 7.15 3.57 3.16
C LEU A 238 6.44 4.74 3.83
N SER A 239 5.51 4.45 4.75
CA SER A 239 4.79 5.46 5.51
C SER A 239 5.69 6.23 6.48
N ILE A 240 6.66 5.56 7.10
CA ILE A 240 7.68 6.20 7.95
C ILE A 240 8.50 7.20 7.11
N ARG A 241 8.97 6.81 5.92
CA ARG A 241 9.71 7.71 5.02
C ARG A 241 8.88 8.93 4.62
N MET A 242 7.63 8.72 4.22
CA MET A 242 6.70 9.82 3.90
C MET A 242 6.56 10.80 5.08
N ARG A 243 6.37 10.29 6.30
CA ARG A 243 6.27 11.13 7.51
C ARG A 243 7.56 11.91 7.78
N ASN A 244 8.71 11.27 7.68
CA ASN A 244 10.01 11.92 7.89
C ASN A 244 10.28 13.03 6.87
N MET A 245 9.73 12.90 5.66
CA MET A 245 9.78 13.92 4.60
C MET A 245 8.66 14.96 4.71
N LYS A 246 7.82 14.90 5.76
CA LYS A 246 6.65 15.77 5.97
C LYS A 246 5.63 15.69 4.83
N ILE A 247 5.59 14.57 4.12
CA ILE A 247 4.57 14.28 3.10
C ILE A 247 3.28 13.93 3.83
N GLN A 248 2.23 14.72 3.60
CA GLN A 248 0.92 14.48 4.17
C GLN A 248 0.18 13.38 3.40
N ILE A 249 -0.67 12.63 4.10
CA ILE A 249 -1.54 11.62 3.51
C ILE A 249 -2.98 11.94 3.87
N ILE A 250 -3.85 11.94 2.87
CA ILE A 250 -5.30 12.02 3.03
C ILE A 250 -5.82 10.61 3.30
N ASP A 251 -6.30 10.35 4.53
CA ASP A 251 -7.12 9.17 4.82
C ASP A 251 -8.52 9.40 4.23
N VAL A 252 -8.85 8.64 3.18
CA VAL A 252 -10.14 8.79 2.49
C VAL A 252 -11.31 8.51 3.43
N GLY A 253 -11.14 7.61 4.40
CA GLY A 253 -12.18 7.34 5.38
C GLY A 253 -12.40 8.51 6.34
N TYR A 254 -11.34 9.20 6.75
CA TYR A 254 -11.44 10.38 7.59
C TYR A 254 -12.15 11.52 6.84
N SER A 255 -11.81 11.70 5.56
CA SER A 255 -12.50 12.69 4.72
C SER A 255 -13.98 12.43 4.58
N TYR A 256 -14.36 11.17 4.41
CA TYR A 256 -15.75 10.78 4.31
C TYR A 256 -16.53 11.04 5.60
N THR A 257 -15.98 10.71 6.78
CA THR A 257 -16.64 11.00 8.06
C THR A 257 -16.80 12.50 8.34
N HIS A 258 -16.02 13.34 7.65
CA HIS A 258 -16.09 14.81 7.72
C HIS A 258 -16.79 15.43 6.51
N GLN A 259 -17.59 14.65 5.77
CA GLN A 259 -18.36 15.10 4.61
C GLN A 259 -17.53 15.86 3.56
N HIS A 260 -16.25 15.49 3.43
CA HIS A 260 -15.27 16.15 2.57
C HIS A 260 -14.97 17.63 2.92
N VAL A 261 -15.48 18.14 4.04
CA VAL A 261 -15.16 19.47 4.59
C VAL A 261 -13.84 19.40 5.35
N ILE A 262 -12.76 19.13 4.61
CA ILE A 262 -11.39 19.13 5.14
C ILE A 262 -10.70 20.42 4.73
N ASN A 263 -10.05 21.07 5.69
CA ASN A 263 -9.00 22.04 5.37
C ASN A 263 -7.69 21.32 5.03
N TYR A 264 -7.42 21.16 3.72
CA TYR A 264 -6.21 20.48 3.24
C TYR A 264 -4.90 21.22 3.57
N ASP A 265 -4.97 22.51 3.94
CA ASP A 265 -3.80 23.27 4.43
C ASP A 265 -3.43 22.94 5.87
N SER A 266 -4.36 22.38 6.63
CA SER A 266 -4.17 22.03 8.04
C SER A 266 -4.63 20.60 8.33
N LEU A 267 -4.35 19.68 7.41
CA LEU A 267 -4.74 18.28 7.56
C LEU A 267 -4.07 17.68 8.81
N PRO A 268 -4.82 17.03 9.72
CA PRO A 268 -4.25 16.36 10.88
C PRO A 268 -3.24 15.28 10.48
N SER A 269 -2.43 14.85 11.44
CA SER A 269 -1.51 13.73 11.20
C SER A 269 -2.28 12.49 10.74
N MET A 270 -1.63 11.64 9.94
CA MET A 270 -2.19 10.35 9.51
C MET A 270 -2.77 9.54 10.69
N GLU A 271 -2.06 9.51 11.82
CA GLU A 271 -2.53 8.82 13.03
C GLU A 271 -3.80 9.48 13.60
N SER A 272 -3.82 10.80 13.70
CA SER A 272 -4.99 11.55 14.19
C SER A 272 -6.22 11.28 13.33
N GLN A 273 -6.06 11.32 12.00
CA GLN A 273 -7.14 11.02 11.04
C GLN A 273 -7.72 9.62 11.27
N ALA A 274 -6.87 8.59 11.41
CA ALA A 274 -7.32 7.20 11.59
C ALA A 274 -7.99 6.96 12.96
N ILE A 275 -7.47 7.58 14.03
CA ILE A 275 -8.06 7.50 15.37
C ILE A 275 -9.43 8.17 15.40
N GLU A 276 -9.55 9.36 14.84
CA GLU A 276 -10.80 10.12 14.80
C GLU A 276 -11.86 9.41 13.95
N ARG A 277 -11.48 8.90 12.78
CA ARG A 277 -12.34 8.04 11.95
C ARG A 277 -12.88 6.85 12.73
N LYS A 278 -12.03 6.15 13.49
CA LYS A 278 -12.44 4.96 14.25
C LYS A 278 -13.47 5.31 15.33
N LYS A 279 -13.36 6.49 15.97
CA LYS A 279 -14.36 6.95 16.96
C LYS A 279 -15.74 7.12 16.32
N ILE A 280 -15.81 7.80 15.18
CA ILE A 280 -17.07 8.08 14.48
C ILE A 280 -17.73 6.78 13.97
N VAL A 281 -16.93 5.81 13.51
CA VAL A 281 -17.47 4.52 13.01
C VAL A 281 -17.92 3.59 14.14
N MET A 282 -17.38 3.75 15.36
CA MET A 282 -17.71 2.90 16.51
C MET A 282 -18.78 3.49 17.44
N ASP A 283 -19.21 4.73 17.20
CA ASP A 283 -20.19 5.45 18.03
C ASP A 283 -21.40 5.85 17.13
N PRO A 284 -22.28 4.89 16.77
CA PRO A 284 -23.44 5.14 15.89
C PRO A 284 -24.55 5.96 16.55
#